data_AF-A0AAW6HA60-F1
#
_entry.id   AF-A0AAW6HA60-F1
#
_cell.length_a   1.000
_cell.length_b   1.000
_cell.length_c   1.000
_cell.angle_alpha   90.00
_cell.angle_beta   90.00
_cell.angle_gamma   90.00
#
_symmetry.space_group_name_H-M   'P 1'
#
loop_
_entity.id
_entity.type
_entity.pdbx_description
1 polymer ?
#
loop_
_entity_poly.entity_id
_entity_poly.type
_entity_poly.pdbx_seq_one_letter_code
_entity_poly.pdbx_strand_id
1 'polypeptide(L)'
;MKLQKLTIKNLASIEDAVIDFENGPLSEESLFLICGETGAGKTTILDAICLALYNETPRMDHAENEKYKDLSQTFSAKKEDVAINDSRQLMRRNTSEAWTELEFTGSNEMPYTARWYVARAHRKISGAVQDVRWTLENNKSGAQLNKKNEIKAEIQAAVGLTFEQFCRTTMLAQGDFTKFLQSKESEKSDILEKLTGTSIYSEIGAEIYAATKERRTEYENQNRKLEGIHILAEEEVTAIKEAIATQNAGVKEANEQKTTALAKRDWLKKYSELLLTREQQKKMWEGKQAQLQSDEFKQKELLIKEWNATADARNWLSTLKQQQQQQQQNHAQAGMLRASFARLDGGSKWLCGFLKEQEDKLHRAEKYLQEHSPLLPMFEQSQ
;
A
#
# COMPACT_ATOMS: atom_id res chain seq x y z
N MET A 1 -47.59 15.56 31.38
CA MET A 1 -47.69 15.01 32.74
C MET A 1 -48.91 15.58 33.45
N LYS A 2 -49.63 14.77 34.23
CA LYS A 2 -50.79 15.20 35.05
C LYS A 2 -50.73 14.54 36.43
N LEU A 3 -50.82 15.32 37.52
CA LEU A 3 -50.88 14.81 38.90
C LEU A 3 -52.29 14.31 39.20
N GLN A 4 -52.43 13.15 39.85
CA GLN A 4 -53.72 12.54 40.14
C GLN A 4 -54.01 12.56 41.64
N LYS A 5 -53.08 12.07 42.45
CA LYS A 5 -53.26 12.01 43.90
C LYS A 5 -51.93 12.09 44.62
N LEU A 6 -51.89 12.87 45.69
CA LEU A 6 -50.73 13.01 46.56
C LEU A 6 -51.13 12.62 47.98
N THR A 7 -50.39 11.67 48.56
CA THR A 7 -50.54 11.26 49.96
C THR A 7 -49.26 11.56 50.71
N ILE A 8 -49.36 12.24 51.85
CA ILE A 8 -48.24 12.68 52.67
C ILE A 8 -48.44 12.17 54.08
N LYS A 9 -47.40 11.57 54.67
CA LYS A 9 -47.37 11.19 56.08
C LYS A 9 -46.08 11.61 56.76
N ASN A 10 -46.21 12.32 57.87
CA ASN A 10 -45.12 12.77 58.75
C ASN A 10 -44.00 13.53 58.03
N LEU A 11 -44.35 14.42 57.11
CA LEU A 11 -43.40 15.23 56.36
C LEU A 11 -43.42 16.69 56.86
N ALA A 12 -42.30 17.17 57.38
CA ALA A 12 -42.09 18.50 57.96
C ALA A 12 -43.26 18.93 58.87
N SER A 13 -44.08 19.90 58.44
CA SER A 13 -45.22 20.41 59.21
C SER A 13 -46.53 19.65 58.99
N ILE A 14 -46.59 18.67 58.08
CA ILE A 14 -47.76 17.86 57.76
C ILE A 14 -47.66 16.49 58.43
N GLU A 15 -48.67 16.10 59.20
CA GLU A 15 -48.75 14.80 59.85
C GLU A 15 -49.40 13.74 58.96
N ASP A 16 -50.58 14.04 58.42
CA ASP A 16 -51.29 13.19 57.48
C ASP A 16 -52.10 14.08 56.55
N ALA A 17 -51.96 13.89 55.23
CA ALA A 17 -52.74 14.61 54.24
C ALA A 17 -52.90 13.77 52.97
N VAL A 18 -54.11 13.79 52.42
CA VAL A 18 -54.43 13.22 51.10
C VAL A 18 -55.02 14.33 50.26
N ILE A 19 -54.42 14.58 49.10
CA ILE A 19 -54.88 15.55 48.11
C ILE A 19 -55.20 14.78 46.85
N ASP A 20 -56.49 14.73 46.51
CA ASP A 20 -56.96 14.11 45.27
C ASP A 20 -57.24 15.23 44.25
N PHE A 21 -56.49 15.21 43.14
CA PHE A 21 -56.62 16.17 42.05
C PHE A 21 -57.59 15.68 40.95
N GLU A 22 -57.98 14.41 40.96
CA GLU A 22 -58.90 13.85 39.96
C GLU A 22 -60.33 13.66 40.47
N ASN A 23 -60.50 13.45 41.77
CA ASN A 23 -61.81 13.23 42.36
C ASN A 23 -62.18 14.37 43.33
N GLY A 24 -63.32 15.03 43.06
CA GLY A 24 -63.88 16.07 43.94
C GLY A 24 -63.68 17.49 43.40
N PRO A 25 -63.71 18.53 44.28
CA PRO A 25 -63.81 19.92 43.85
C PRO A 25 -62.58 20.44 43.08
N LEU A 26 -61.43 19.76 43.20
CA LEU A 26 -60.22 20.10 42.45
C LEU A 26 -60.23 19.58 41.00
N SER A 27 -61.16 18.68 40.66
CA SER A 27 -61.29 18.14 39.31
C SER A 27 -62.14 19.01 38.38
N GLU A 28 -63.01 19.85 38.96
CA GLU A 28 -63.96 20.70 38.23
C GLU A 28 -63.28 21.94 37.64
N GLU A 29 -62.20 22.41 38.25
CA GLU A 29 -61.52 23.66 37.90
C GLU A 29 -60.01 23.43 37.68
N SER A 30 -59.45 24.06 36.63
CA SER A 30 -58.03 23.91 36.28
C SER A 30 -57.09 24.76 37.16
N LEU A 31 -57.64 25.67 37.98
CA LEU A 31 -56.88 26.59 38.81
C LEU A 31 -57.37 26.51 40.26
N PHE A 32 -56.46 26.24 41.18
CA PHE A 32 -56.74 26.22 42.62
C PHE A 32 -55.66 26.96 43.39
N LEU A 33 -56.03 27.49 44.56
CA LEU A 33 -55.15 28.25 45.44
C LEU A 33 -54.89 27.48 46.73
N ILE A 34 -53.61 27.21 47.03
CA ILE A 34 -53.18 26.69 48.33
C ILE A 34 -52.91 27.87 49.26
N CYS A 35 -53.87 28.20 50.12
CA CYS A 35 -53.76 29.29 51.09
C CYS A 35 -53.51 28.76 52.52
N GLY A 36 -52.89 29.59 53.37
CA GLY A 36 -52.62 29.28 54.77
C GLY A 36 -51.60 30.25 55.37
N GLU A 37 -51.37 30.18 56.68
CA GLU A 37 -50.38 31.01 57.38
C GLU A 37 -48.93 30.64 57.01
N THR A 38 -47.97 31.54 57.26
CA THR A 38 -46.54 31.24 57.11
C THR A 38 -46.16 30.10 58.05
N GLY A 39 -45.57 29.03 57.51
CA GLY A 39 -45.25 27.82 58.29
C GLY A 39 -46.33 26.74 58.30
N ALA A 40 -47.52 26.98 57.73
CA ALA A 40 -48.61 25.99 57.68
C ALA A 40 -48.32 24.75 56.79
N GLY A 41 -47.18 24.70 56.09
CA GLY A 41 -46.81 23.54 55.25
C GLY A 41 -47.13 23.67 53.76
N LYS A 42 -47.50 24.86 53.28
CA LYS A 42 -47.78 25.10 51.84
C LYS A 42 -46.65 24.60 50.93
N THR A 43 -45.41 24.96 51.24
CA THR A 43 -44.26 24.47 50.47
C THR A 43 -43.95 23.00 50.74
N THR A 44 -44.31 22.46 51.91
CA THR A 44 -44.13 21.03 52.21
C THR A 44 -44.95 20.14 51.27
N ILE A 45 -46.10 20.61 50.80
CA ILE A 45 -46.87 19.93 49.75
C ILE A 45 -46.07 19.85 48.45
N LEU A 46 -45.43 20.95 48.04
CA LEU A 46 -44.57 21.00 46.85
C LEU A 46 -43.31 20.13 47.02
N ASP A 47 -42.67 20.20 48.19
CA ASP A 47 -41.52 19.37 48.55
C ASP A 47 -41.89 17.87 48.49
N ALA A 48 -43.11 17.50 48.89
CA ALA A 48 -43.58 16.11 48.85
C ALA A 48 -43.71 15.55 47.42
N ILE A 49 -44.13 16.39 46.46
CA ILE A 49 -44.19 16.04 45.04
C ILE A 49 -42.77 15.81 44.50
N CYS A 50 -41.85 16.73 44.79
CA CYS A 50 -40.45 16.60 44.36
C CYS A 50 -39.73 15.41 45.02
N LEU A 51 -39.99 15.13 46.30
CA LEU A 51 -39.44 13.95 46.97
C LEU A 51 -39.92 12.66 46.32
N ALA A 52 -41.20 12.56 45.99
CA ALA A 52 -41.75 11.38 45.33
C ALA A 52 -41.10 11.17 43.96
N LEU A 53 -40.95 12.24 43.16
CA LEU A 53 -40.47 12.17 41.77
C LEU A 53 -38.94 12.16 41.62
N TYR A 54 -38.18 12.80 42.50
CA TYR A 54 -36.74 13.01 42.28
C TYR A 54 -35.88 12.65 43.49
N ASN A 55 -36.50 12.30 44.64
CA ASN A 55 -35.81 12.08 45.91
C ASN A 55 -34.97 13.32 46.35
N GLU A 56 -35.34 14.50 45.88
CA GLU A 56 -34.63 15.78 46.07
C GLU A 56 -35.68 16.87 46.34
N THR A 57 -35.30 17.97 47.01
CA THR A 57 -36.22 19.09 47.27
C THR A 57 -35.57 20.44 46.97
N PRO A 58 -36.35 21.43 46.47
CA PRO A 58 -35.80 22.73 46.10
C PRO A 58 -35.15 23.44 47.29
N ARG A 59 -35.72 23.31 48.49
CA ARG A 59 -35.23 23.96 49.71
C ARG A 59 -33.85 23.48 50.15
N MET A 60 -33.51 22.24 49.83
CA MET A 60 -32.24 21.62 50.23
C MET A 60 -31.13 21.83 49.21
N ASP A 61 -31.48 22.19 47.98
CA ASP A 61 -30.54 22.47 46.88
C ASP A 61 -29.82 23.83 47.08
N HIS A 62 -30.41 24.75 47.86
CA HIS A 62 -29.80 26.05 48.20
C HIS A 62 -28.87 26.00 49.42
N ALA A 63 -28.85 24.91 50.18
CA ALA A 63 -27.89 24.76 51.25
C ALA A 63 -26.54 24.40 50.61
N GLU A 64 -25.51 25.22 50.80
CA GLU A 64 -24.14 24.83 50.47
C GLU A 64 -23.87 23.44 51.07
N ASN A 65 -22.92 22.67 50.52
CA ASN A 65 -22.50 21.35 51.03
C ASN A 65 -21.83 21.44 52.42
N GLU A 66 -22.30 22.33 53.28
CA GLU A 66 -22.08 22.36 54.71
C GLU A 66 -22.59 21.07 55.32
N LYS A 67 -21.68 20.42 56.04
CA LYS A 67 -21.98 19.23 56.81
C LYS A 67 -21.92 19.61 58.28
N TYR A 68 -22.86 19.13 59.06
CA TYR A 68 -22.82 19.28 60.50
C TYR A 68 -22.53 17.92 61.14
N LYS A 69 -21.84 17.94 62.29
CA LYS A 69 -21.65 16.73 63.08
C LYS A 69 -22.96 16.36 63.73
N ASP A 70 -23.50 15.21 63.36
CA ASP A 70 -24.70 14.66 64.00
C ASP A 70 -24.35 14.11 65.39
N LEU A 71 -24.24 15.02 66.36
CA LEU A 71 -23.99 14.74 67.77
C LEU A 71 -25.12 13.90 68.40
N SER A 72 -26.32 13.94 67.81
CA SER A 72 -27.52 13.25 68.29
C SER A 72 -27.67 11.81 67.79
N GLN A 73 -26.78 11.35 66.88
CA GLN A 73 -26.86 10.04 66.21
C GLN A 73 -28.23 9.79 65.54
N THR A 74 -28.91 10.85 65.13
CA THR A 74 -30.25 10.77 64.53
C THR A 74 -30.19 10.19 63.12
N PHE A 75 -29.15 10.50 62.34
CA PHE A 75 -28.98 10.15 60.93
C PHE A 75 -27.73 9.29 60.67
N SER A 76 -26.71 9.33 61.55
CA SER A 76 -25.57 8.40 61.52
C SER A 76 -25.30 7.78 62.89
N ALA A 77 -25.25 6.45 62.95
CA ALA A 77 -24.88 5.71 64.16
C ALA A 77 -23.42 5.96 64.60
N LYS A 78 -22.57 6.50 63.69
CA LYS A 78 -21.13 6.67 63.89
C LYS A 78 -20.70 8.11 64.23
N LYS A 79 -21.64 9.04 64.48
CA LYS A 79 -21.36 10.49 64.66
C LYS A 79 -20.55 11.06 63.49
N GLU A 80 -20.98 10.72 62.27
CA GLU A 80 -20.38 11.22 61.04
C GLU A 80 -20.99 12.58 60.64
N ASP A 81 -20.30 13.26 59.73
CA ASP A 81 -20.74 14.52 59.14
C ASP A 81 -21.97 14.26 58.25
N VAL A 82 -23.13 14.79 58.65
CA VAL A 82 -24.39 14.70 57.90
C VAL A 82 -24.54 15.97 57.07
N ALA A 83 -24.81 15.82 55.79
CA ALA A 83 -25.02 16.96 54.91
C ALA A 83 -26.35 17.65 55.25
N ILE A 84 -26.35 18.98 55.30
CA ILE A 84 -27.55 19.79 55.59
C ILE A 84 -28.65 19.54 54.53
N ASN A 85 -28.27 19.13 53.32
CA ASN A 85 -29.16 18.82 52.21
C ASN A 85 -29.75 17.39 52.21
N ASP A 86 -29.58 16.60 53.28
CA ASP A 86 -30.16 15.25 53.32
C ASP A 86 -31.71 15.29 53.36
N SER A 87 -32.34 14.81 52.29
CA SER A 87 -33.80 14.59 52.14
C SER A 87 -34.50 14.00 53.38
N ARG A 88 -33.78 13.18 54.16
CA ARG A 88 -34.30 12.56 55.40
C ARG A 88 -34.64 13.55 56.50
N GLN A 89 -34.06 14.75 56.48
CA GLN A 89 -34.35 15.78 57.48
C GLN A 89 -35.77 16.35 57.36
N LEU A 90 -36.45 16.11 56.22
CA LEU A 90 -37.85 16.46 56.05
C LEU A 90 -38.80 15.54 56.82
N MET A 91 -38.29 14.46 57.44
CA MET A 91 -39.08 13.66 58.38
C MET A 91 -39.47 14.51 59.60
N ARG A 92 -40.78 14.57 59.91
CA ARG A 92 -41.32 15.30 61.06
C ARG A 92 -40.67 14.81 62.36
N ARG A 93 -40.30 15.75 63.24
CA ARG A 93 -39.69 15.43 64.55
C ARG A 93 -40.62 14.56 65.40
N ASN A 94 -40.04 13.69 66.22
CA ASN A 94 -40.75 12.75 67.11
C ASN A 94 -41.63 11.71 66.40
N THR A 95 -41.39 11.45 65.11
CA THR A 95 -42.07 10.37 64.37
C THR A 95 -41.12 9.20 64.10
N SER A 96 -41.67 8.02 63.79
CA SER A 96 -40.90 6.80 63.52
C SER A 96 -40.76 6.46 62.03
N GLU A 97 -41.66 6.98 61.19
CA GLU A 97 -41.63 6.82 59.74
C GLU A 97 -42.28 8.03 59.05
N ALA A 98 -41.84 8.31 57.82
CA ALA A 98 -42.43 9.32 56.95
C ALA A 98 -42.43 8.82 55.51
N TRP A 99 -43.45 9.20 54.76
CA TRP A 99 -43.54 8.86 53.35
C TRP A 99 -44.40 9.85 52.58
N THR A 100 -44.15 9.88 51.27
CA THR A 100 -44.98 10.56 50.30
C THR A 100 -45.19 9.62 49.12
N GLU A 101 -46.42 9.59 48.62
CA GLU A 101 -46.82 8.78 47.47
C GLU A 101 -47.56 9.69 46.50
N LEU A 102 -47.11 9.68 45.25
CA LEU A 102 -47.67 10.47 44.18
C LEU A 102 -48.11 9.55 43.05
N GLU A 103 -49.40 9.58 42.78
CA GLU A 103 -50.02 8.99 41.58
C GLU A 103 -50.07 10.07 40.50
N PHE A 104 -49.53 9.77 39.32
CA PHE A 104 -49.50 10.69 38.20
C PHE A 104 -49.51 9.96 36.86
N THR A 105 -49.98 10.66 35.81
CA THR A 105 -49.83 10.23 34.42
C THR A 105 -48.64 10.92 33.79
N GLY A 106 -47.69 10.15 33.25
CA GLY A 106 -46.52 10.65 32.54
C GLY A 106 -46.88 11.37 31.24
N SER A 107 -45.92 12.10 30.66
CA SER A 107 -46.01 12.68 29.31
C SER A 107 -46.09 11.62 28.21
N ASN A 108 -45.76 10.37 28.54
CA ASN A 108 -45.95 9.17 27.72
C ASN A 108 -47.35 8.52 27.87
N GLU A 109 -48.31 9.19 28.52
CA GLU A 109 -49.68 8.70 28.79
C GLU A 109 -49.76 7.40 29.61
N MET A 110 -48.71 7.07 30.36
CA MET A 110 -48.71 5.91 31.26
C MET A 110 -48.95 6.34 32.72
N PRO A 111 -49.80 5.62 33.48
CA PRO A 111 -50.00 5.86 34.90
C PRO A 111 -48.84 5.30 35.73
N TYR A 112 -48.34 6.11 36.66
CA TYR A 112 -47.25 5.76 37.57
C TYR A 112 -47.61 6.09 39.02
N THR A 113 -47.08 5.29 39.94
CA THR A 113 -47.09 5.57 41.38
C THR A 113 -45.65 5.67 41.88
N ALA A 114 -45.25 6.89 42.24
CA ALA A 114 -43.93 7.17 42.81
C ALA A 114 -44.02 7.28 44.33
N ARG A 115 -43.21 6.51 45.04
CA ARG A 115 -43.23 6.47 46.50
C ARG A 115 -41.85 6.69 47.09
N TRP A 116 -41.78 7.62 48.02
CA TRP A 116 -40.61 7.89 48.85
C TRP A 116 -40.93 7.52 50.29
N TYR A 117 -40.11 6.66 50.90
CA TYR A 117 -40.32 6.16 52.26
C TYR A 117 -39.02 6.20 53.06
N VAL A 118 -39.10 6.70 54.29
CA VAL A 118 -38.02 6.66 55.27
C VAL A 118 -38.56 6.20 56.62
N ALA A 119 -37.76 5.40 57.34
CA ALA A 119 -38.11 4.94 58.68
C ALA A 119 -36.90 4.99 59.60
N ARG A 120 -37.17 5.08 60.91
CA ARG A 120 -36.17 4.86 61.94
C ARG A 120 -36.02 3.37 62.24
N ALA A 121 -34.84 2.98 62.72
CA ALA A 121 -34.56 1.60 63.12
C ALA A 121 -35.63 1.06 64.09
N HIS A 122 -36.13 -0.13 63.81
CA HIS A 122 -37.21 -0.79 64.56
C HIS A 122 -38.50 0.04 64.73
N ARG A 123 -38.72 1.07 63.90
CA ARG A 123 -39.84 2.02 64.01
C ARG A 123 -39.94 2.68 65.40
N LYS A 124 -38.81 2.87 66.07
CA LYS A 124 -38.73 3.58 67.35
C LYS A 124 -38.33 5.03 67.12
N ILE A 125 -38.93 5.96 67.88
CA ILE A 125 -38.61 7.40 67.81
C ILE A 125 -37.12 7.66 68.12
N SER A 126 -36.53 6.86 69.02
CA SER A 126 -35.12 6.91 69.38
C SER A 126 -34.18 6.17 68.41
N GLY A 127 -34.72 5.49 67.39
CA GLY A 127 -33.92 4.78 66.40
C GLY A 127 -33.24 5.74 65.43
N ALA A 128 -32.07 5.34 64.92
CA ALA A 128 -31.39 6.04 63.84
C ALA A 128 -32.21 5.95 62.54
N VAL A 129 -32.21 7.01 61.73
CA VAL A 129 -32.93 7.08 60.46
C VAL A 129 -32.24 6.20 59.41
N GLN A 130 -33.02 5.32 58.76
CA GLN A 130 -32.54 4.40 57.74
C GLN A 130 -32.42 5.05 56.36
N ASP A 131 -31.85 4.32 55.41
CA ASP A 131 -31.82 4.74 54.01
C ASP A 131 -33.22 4.84 53.41
N VAL A 132 -33.38 5.86 52.56
CA VAL A 132 -34.61 6.09 51.80
C VAL A 132 -34.88 4.88 50.91
N ARG A 133 -36.10 4.35 51.02
CA ARG A 133 -36.69 3.43 50.05
C ARG A 133 -37.47 4.26 49.06
N TRP A 134 -36.96 4.30 47.84
CA TRP A 134 -37.59 4.99 46.73
C TRP A 134 -38.02 3.94 45.71
N THR A 135 -39.29 3.99 45.34
CA THR A 135 -39.89 3.02 44.41
C THR A 135 -40.76 3.73 43.40
N LEU A 136 -40.75 3.24 42.16
CA LEU A 136 -41.64 3.69 41.11
C LEU A 136 -42.35 2.47 40.51
N GLU A 137 -43.67 2.52 40.47
CA GLU A 137 -44.50 1.49 39.85
C GLU A 137 -45.13 2.04 38.59
N ASN A 138 -45.03 1.29 37.49
CA ASN A 138 -45.79 1.54 36.28
C ASN A 138 -47.09 0.74 36.36
N ASN A 139 -48.21 1.42 36.59
CA ASN A 139 -49.50 0.78 36.87
C ASN A 139 -50.11 0.13 35.62
N LYS A 140 -49.55 0.38 34.43
CA LYS A 140 -49.98 -0.24 33.17
C LYS A 140 -49.25 -1.56 32.91
N SER A 141 -47.97 -1.64 33.24
CA SER A 141 -47.17 -2.87 33.06
C SER A 141 -47.05 -3.73 34.33
N GLY A 142 -47.37 -3.16 35.50
CA GLY A 142 -47.13 -3.77 36.81
C GLY A 142 -45.64 -3.83 37.19
N ALA A 143 -44.76 -3.16 36.44
CA ALA A 143 -43.33 -3.16 36.71
C ALA A 143 -43.01 -2.23 37.88
N GLN A 144 -42.32 -2.74 38.90
CA GLN A 144 -41.85 -1.98 40.05
C GLN A 144 -40.33 -1.83 40.02
N LEU A 145 -39.86 -0.59 40.05
CA LEU A 145 -38.46 -0.21 40.07
C LEU A 145 -38.05 0.24 41.47
N ASN A 146 -36.93 -0.31 41.97
CA ASN A 146 -36.45 -0.07 43.34
C ASN A 146 -35.01 0.49 43.37
N LYS A 147 -34.32 0.53 42.22
CA LYS A 147 -32.94 1.04 42.13
C LYS A 147 -32.96 2.51 41.72
N LYS A 148 -32.24 3.36 42.46
CA LYS A 148 -32.22 4.82 42.25
C LYS A 148 -31.92 5.23 40.80
N ASN A 149 -30.93 4.61 40.15
CA ASN A 149 -30.55 4.99 38.78
C ASN A 149 -31.62 4.59 37.75
N GLU A 150 -32.25 3.43 37.93
CA GLU A 150 -33.34 2.96 37.06
C GLU A 150 -34.57 3.86 37.24
N ILE A 151 -34.91 4.22 38.49
CA ILE A 151 -36.02 5.13 38.77
C ILE A 151 -35.74 6.53 38.20
N LYS A 152 -34.53 7.09 38.37
CA LYS A 152 -34.17 8.40 37.77
C LYS A 152 -34.33 8.38 36.25
N ALA A 153 -33.85 7.32 35.59
CA ALA A 153 -33.97 7.18 34.14
C ALA A 153 -35.43 7.05 33.69
N GLU A 154 -36.22 6.22 34.37
CA GLU A 154 -37.64 6.02 34.04
C GLU A 154 -38.46 7.28 34.30
N ILE A 155 -38.24 8.00 35.39
CA ILE A 155 -38.94 9.28 35.67
C ILE A 155 -38.52 10.34 34.66
N GLN A 156 -37.24 10.40 34.28
CA GLN A 156 -36.81 11.31 33.22
C GLN A 156 -37.49 10.99 31.88
N ALA A 157 -37.69 9.71 31.55
CA ALA A 157 -38.43 9.30 30.37
C ALA A 157 -39.95 9.58 30.47
N ALA A 158 -40.55 9.35 31.64
CA ALA A 158 -41.98 9.52 31.86
C ALA A 158 -42.39 11.00 31.96
N VAL A 159 -41.63 11.82 32.69
CA VAL A 159 -41.91 13.25 32.89
C VAL A 159 -41.32 14.10 31.77
N GLY A 160 -40.16 13.72 31.23
CA GLY A 160 -39.42 14.45 30.19
C GLY A 160 -38.49 15.55 30.73
N LEU A 161 -38.49 15.79 32.05
CA LEU A 161 -37.76 16.88 32.69
C LEU A 161 -36.86 16.34 33.81
N THR A 162 -35.66 16.92 33.94
CA THR A 162 -34.80 16.69 35.12
C THR A 162 -35.36 17.44 36.33
N PHE A 163 -34.86 17.14 37.53
CA PHE A 163 -35.27 17.83 38.76
C PHE A 163 -35.17 19.37 38.64
N GLU A 164 -34.02 19.87 38.20
CA GLU A 164 -33.83 21.32 37.99
C GLU A 164 -34.83 21.89 36.97
N GLN A 165 -35.06 21.19 35.87
CA GLN A 165 -35.99 21.64 34.83
C GLN A 165 -37.43 21.62 35.32
N PHE A 166 -37.82 20.61 36.10
CA PHE A 166 -39.13 20.50 36.73
C PHE A 166 -39.39 21.68 37.69
N CYS A 167 -38.41 22.01 38.55
CA CYS A 167 -38.49 23.16 39.46
C CYS A 167 -38.51 24.52 38.75
N ARG A 168 -37.91 24.62 37.55
CA ARG A 168 -37.88 25.87 36.76
C ARG A 168 -39.11 26.06 35.87
N THR A 169 -39.81 24.99 35.47
CA THR A 169 -40.89 25.05 34.46
C THR A 169 -42.26 24.62 34.95
N THR A 170 -42.35 23.57 35.77
CA THR A 170 -43.62 22.96 36.19
C THR A 170 -43.98 23.35 37.62
N MET A 171 -42.99 23.40 38.51
CA MET A 171 -43.18 23.72 39.91
C MET A 171 -42.29 24.90 40.31
N LEU A 172 -42.76 26.13 40.06
CA LEU A 172 -42.04 27.35 40.42
C LEU A 172 -41.98 27.51 41.94
N ALA A 173 -40.93 26.94 42.54
CA ALA A 173 -40.64 27.15 43.95
C ALA A 173 -40.28 28.63 44.22
N GLN A 174 -40.51 29.06 45.46
CA GLN A 174 -40.31 30.45 45.87
C GLN A 174 -38.85 30.88 45.64
N GLY A 175 -38.63 31.84 44.73
CA GLY A 175 -37.30 32.38 44.40
C GLY A 175 -36.64 31.79 43.14
N ASP A 176 -37.11 30.64 42.65
CA ASP A 176 -36.49 29.96 41.50
C ASP A 176 -36.88 30.56 40.13
N PHE A 177 -38.00 31.30 40.06
CA PHE A 177 -38.34 32.07 38.85
C PHE A 177 -37.30 33.15 38.54
N THR A 178 -36.79 33.84 39.57
CA THR A 178 -35.72 34.83 39.43
C THR A 178 -34.42 34.17 38.94
N LYS A 179 -34.13 32.94 39.40
CA LYS A 179 -33.00 32.16 38.89
C LYS A 179 -33.15 31.77 37.43
N PHE A 180 -34.35 31.45 36.96
CA PHE A 180 -34.61 31.24 35.53
C PHE A 180 -34.32 32.53 34.72
N LEU A 181 -34.70 33.71 35.21
CA LEU A 181 -34.37 34.98 34.54
C LEU A 181 -32.87 35.31 34.59
N GLN A 182 -32.17 34.91 35.65
CA GLN A 182 -30.74 35.21 35.86
C GLN A 182 -29.79 34.11 35.36
N SER A 183 -30.30 32.95 34.92
CA SER A 183 -29.46 31.84 34.47
C SER A 183 -28.70 32.20 33.19
N LYS A 184 -27.57 31.50 33.00
CA LYS A 184 -26.75 31.61 31.80
C LYS A 184 -27.56 31.24 30.57
N GLU A 185 -27.20 31.83 29.45
CA GLU A 185 -27.89 31.63 28.16
C GLU A 185 -27.93 30.16 27.75
N SER A 186 -26.89 29.37 28.04
CA SER A 186 -26.85 27.93 27.78
C SER A 186 -27.91 27.16 28.58
N GLU A 187 -28.03 27.40 29.89
CA GLU A 187 -29.01 26.71 30.73
C GLU A 187 -30.46 27.08 30.34
N LYS A 188 -30.68 28.33 29.94
CA LYS A 188 -31.98 28.76 29.40
C LYS A 188 -32.29 28.06 28.08
N SER A 189 -31.30 27.97 27.19
CA SER A 189 -31.44 27.27 25.91
C SER A 189 -31.82 25.80 26.12
N ASP A 190 -31.15 25.09 27.02
CA ASP A 190 -31.43 23.67 27.31
C ASP A 190 -32.85 23.43 27.85
N ILE A 191 -33.35 24.35 28.67
CA ILE A 191 -34.73 24.30 29.21
C ILE A 191 -35.74 24.57 28.10
N LEU A 192 -35.51 25.63 27.33
CA LEU A 192 -36.40 26.03 26.23
C LEU A 192 -36.46 24.93 25.17
N GLU A 193 -35.32 24.35 24.81
CA GLU A 193 -35.22 23.30 23.81
C GLU A 193 -36.05 22.07 24.16
N LYS A 194 -36.02 21.62 25.42
CA LYS A 194 -36.87 20.50 25.86
C LYS A 194 -38.35 20.86 25.93
N LEU A 195 -38.67 22.11 26.28
CA LEU A 195 -40.05 22.58 26.35
C LEU A 195 -40.68 22.74 24.96
N THR A 196 -39.90 23.18 23.97
CA THR A 196 -40.33 23.32 22.57
C THR A 196 -40.15 22.03 21.76
N GLY A 197 -39.55 20.98 22.35
CA GLY A 197 -39.27 19.72 21.66
C GLY A 197 -38.27 19.87 20.51
N THR A 198 -37.38 20.88 20.58
CA THR A 198 -36.42 21.19 19.52
C THR A 198 -35.07 20.50 19.72
N SER A 199 -35.00 19.46 20.58
CA SER A 199 -33.78 18.67 20.87
C SER A 199 -33.09 18.12 19.62
N ILE A 200 -33.87 17.91 18.56
CA ILE A 200 -33.42 17.45 17.25
C ILE A 200 -32.34 18.38 16.67
N TYR A 201 -32.42 19.69 16.91
CA TYR A 201 -31.44 20.64 16.37
C TYR A 201 -30.08 20.57 17.07
N SER A 202 -30.05 20.35 18.39
CA SER A 202 -28.80 20.10 19.10
C SER A 202 -28.15 18.79 18.69
N GLU A 203 -28.94 17.74 18.46
CA GLU A 203 -28.43 16.46 17.95
C GLU A 203 -27.78 16.61 16.56
N ILE A 204 -28.47 17.30 15.64
CA ILE A 204 -27.92 17.63 14.31
C ILE A 204 -26.63 18.47 14.45
N GLY A 205 -26.62 19.46 15.33
CA GLY A 205 -25.45 20.31 15.58
C GLY A 205 -24.24 19.50 16.07
N ALA A 206 -24.47 18.55 16.98
CA ALA A 206 -23.45 17.66 17.49
C ALA A 206 -22.88 16.74 16.40
N GLU A 207 -23.73 16.19 15.53
CA GLU A 207 -23.32 15.35 14.40
C GLU A 207 -22.50 16.13 13.37
N ILE A 208 -22.93 17.34 13.01
CA ILE A 208 -22.18 18.23 12.11
C ILE A 208 -20.81 18.57 12.72
N TYR A 209 -20.76 18.87 14.02
CA TYR A 209 -19.51 19.18 14.70
C TYR A 209 -18.55 17.98 14.67
N ALA A 210 -19.05 16.77 14.95
CA ALA A 210 -18.26 15.54 14.90
C ALA A 210 -17.69 15.30 13.48
N ALA A 211 -18.54 15.41 12.46
CA ALA A 211 -18.15 15.25 11.06
C ALA A 211 -17.14 16.32 10.60
N THR A 212 -17.26 17.55 11.11
CA THR A 212 -16.34 18.66 10.82
C THR A 212 -14.99 18.43 11.49
N LYS A 213 -14.98 17.98 12.75
CA LYS A 213 -13.77 17.65 13.51
C LYS A 213 -12.98 16.55 12.82
N GLU A 214 -13.65 15.48 12.40
CA GLU A 214 -13.03 14.37 11.67
C GLU A 214 -12.37 14.84 10.36
N ARG A 215 -13.12 15.58 9.52
CA ARG A 215 -12.59 16.13 8.27
C ARG A 215 -11.40 17.07 8.49
N ARG A 216 -11.44 17.88 9.56
CA ARG A 216 -10.33 18.77 9.92
C ARG A 216 -9.07 17.98 10.28
N THR A 217 -9.20 16.92 11.06
CA THR A 217 -8.06 16.06 11.40
C THR A 217 -7.47 15.40 10.16
N GLU A 218 -8.30 14.93 9.23
CA GLU A 218 -7.81 14.38 7.96
C GLU A 218 -7.08 15.44 7.12
N TYR A 219 -7.63 16.65 7.02
CA TYR A 219 -6.96 17.78 6.36
C TYR A 219 -5.59 18.09 6.98
N GLU A 220 -5.52 18.20 8.31
CA GLU A 220 -4.27 18.47 9.03
C GLU A 220 -3.24 17.34 8.81
N ASN A 221 -3.68 16.08 8.75
CA ASN A 221 -2.82 14.94 8.43
C ASN A 221 -2.27 15.00 6.99
N GLN A 222 -3.11 15.35 6.01
CA GLN A 222 -2.66 15.51 4.63
C GLN A 222 -1.69 16.69 4.50
N ASN A 223 -1.95 17.81 5.21
CA ASN A 223 -1.04 18.95 5.20
C ASN A 223 0.32 18.61 5.82
N ARG A 224 0.37 17.84 6.91
CA ARG A 224 1.62 17.32 7.47
C ARG A 224 2.39 16.41 6.51
N LYS A 225 1.69 15.59 5.73
CA LYS A 225 2.34 14.78 4.68
C LYS A 225 2.96 15.67 3.60
N LEU A 226 2.27 16.75 3.22
CA LEU A 226 2.78 17.73 2.26
C LEU A 226 3.98 18.52 2.82
N GLU A 227 3.98 18.88 4.10
CA GLU A 227 5.12 19.54 4.76
C GLU A 227 6.40 18.67 4.74
N GLY A 228 6.26 17.34 4.72
CA GLY A 228 7.38 16.42 4.55
C GLY A 228 7.92 16.31 3.12
N ILE A 229 7.21 16.86 2.14
CA ILE A 229 7.62 16.86 0.72
C ILE A 229 8.31 18.20 0.45
N HIS A 230 9.64 18.21 0.51
CA HIS A 230 10.43 19.35 0.06
C HIS A 230 10.32 19.46 -1.47
N ILE A 231 9.50 20.39 -1.94
CA ILE A 231 9.42 20.74 -3.35
C ILE A 231 10.63 21.61 -3.65
N LEU A 232 11.58 21.07 -4.43
CA LEU A 232 12.75 21.81 -4.86
C LEU A 232 12.32 23.07 -5.61
N ALA A 233 12.81 24.22 -5.16
CA ALA A 233 12.60 25.47 -5.90
C ALA A 233 13.31 25.39 -7.27
N GLU A 234 12.83 26.16 -8.23
CA GLU A 234 13.40 26.15 -9.59
C GLU A 234 14.90 26.51 -9.58
N GLU A 235 15.31 27.39 -8.66
CA GLU A 235 16.70 27.76 -8.37
C GLU A 235 17.54 26.61 -7.78
N GLU A 236 16.97 25.77 -6.93
CA GLU A 236 17.66 24.59 -6.38
C GLU A 236 17.86 23.53 -7.47
N VAL A 237 16.87 23.37 -8.35
CA VAL A 237 16.95 22.45 -9.50
C VAL A 237 18.03 22.90 -10.48
N THR A 238 18.13 24.20 -10.79
CA THR A 238 19.17 24.72 -11.67
C THR A 238 20.56 24.54 -11.05
N ALA A 239 20.74 24.87 -9.76
CA ALA A 239 22.01 24.68 -9.07
C ALA A 239 22.46 23.20 -9.04
N ILE A 240 21.54 22.27 -8.78
CA ILE A 240 21.85 20.82 -8.82
C ILE A 240 22.23 20.38 -10.23
N LYS A 241 21.54 20.86 -11.27
CA LYS A 241 21.87 20.54 -12.66
C LYS A 241 23.25 21.08 -13.06
N GLU A 242 23.60 22.28 -12.64
CA GLU A 242 24.94 22.87 -12.87
C GLU A 242 26.03 22.08 -12.14
N ALA A 243 25.78 21.66 -10.90
CA ALA A 243 26.69 20.80 -10.15
C ALA A 243 26.90 19.44 -10.86
N ILE A 244 25.83 18.81 -11.34
CA ILE A 244 25.91 17.57 -12.13
C ILE A 244 26.71 17.78 -13.41
N ALA A 245 26.47 18.88 -14.14
CA ALA A 245 27.19 19.19 -15.37
C ALA A 245 28.70 19.38 -15.11
N THR A 246 29.05 20.08 -14.03
CA THR A 246 30.43 20.30 -13.60
C THR A 246 31.12 18.98 -13.22
N GLN A 247 30.43 18.15 -12.43
CA GLN A 247 30.96 16.85 -12.01
C GLN A 247 31.17 15.91 -13.21
N ASN A 248 30.23 15.89 -14.16
CA ASN A 248 30.36 15.10 -15.38
C ASN A 248 31.51 15.56 -16.29
N ALA A 249 31.73 16.88 -16.38
CA ALA A 249 32.89 17.42 -17.08
C ALA A 249 34.20 16.95 -16.43
N GLY A 250 34.29 17.02 -15.10
CA GLY A 250 35.44 16.51 -14.35
C GLY A 250 35.67 15.00 -14.52
N VAL A 251 34.61 14.19 -14.52
CA VAL A 251 34.71 12.74 -14.79
C VAL A 251 35.22 12.47 -16.22
N LYS A 252 34.79 13.26 -17.20
CA LYS A 252 35.24 13.12 -18.59
C LYS A 252 36.73 13.43 -18.72
N GLU A 253 37.18 14.54 -18.14
CA GLU A 253 38.59 14.93 -18.16
C GLU A 253 39.47 13.89 -17.44
N ALA A 254 39.05 13.40 -16.27
CA ALA A 254 39.77 12.36 -15.55
C ALA A 254 39.88 11.06 -16.36
N ASN A 255 38.84 10.69 -17.12
CA ASN A 255 38.88 9.54 -18.02
C ASN A 255 39.85 9.74 -19.20
N GLU A 256 39.91 10.94 -19.78
CA GLU A 256 40.88 11.27 -20.85
C GLU A 256 42.32 11.24 -20.34
N GLN A 257 42.56 11.73 -19.12
CA GLN A 257 43.88 11.62 -18.48
C GLN A 257 44.24 10.14 -18.19
N LYS A 258 43.27 9.34 -17.72
CA LYS A 258 43.46 7.91 -17.48
C LYS A 258 43.78 7.15 -18.76
N THR A 259 43.08 7.38 -19.87
CA THR A 259 43.36 6.71 -21.15
C THR A 259 44.74 7.08 -21.67
N THR A 260 45.13 8.35 -21.56
CA THR A 260 46.47 8.81 -21.91
C THR A 260 47.55 8.14 -21.06
N ALA A 261 47.34 8.02 -19.75
CA ALA A 261 48.26 7.35 -18.84
C ALA A 261 48.37 5.84 -19.14
N LEU A 262 47.26 5.18 -19.46
CA LEU A 262 47.25 3.77 -19.88
C LEU A 262 48.04 3.57 -21.18
N ALA A 263 47.84 4.43 -22.18
CA ALA A 263 48.59 4.38 -23.43
C ALA A 263 50.11 4.54 -23.19
N LYS A 264 50.51 5.48 -22.32
CA LYS A 264 51.92 5.67 -21.93
C LYS A 264 52.48 4.42 -21.25
N ARG A 265 51.74 3.82 -20.31
CA ARG A 265 52.13 2.59 -19.62
C ARG A 265 52.30 1.42 -20.60
N ASP A 266 51.35 1.25 -21.50
CA ASP A 266 51.37 0.14 -22.46
C ASP A 266 52.50 0.32 -23.49
N TRP A 267 52.78 1.57 -23.90
CA TRP A 267 53.96 1.90 -24.69
C TRP A 267 55.27 1.52 -23.96
N LEU A 268 55.40 1.88 -22.68
CA LEU A 268 56.59 1.52 -21.88
C LEU A 268 56.79 0.01 -21.77
N LYS A 269 55.71 -0.76 -21.56
CA LYS A 269 55.77 -2.23 -21.56
C LYS A 269 56.27 -2.78 -22.89
N LYS A 270 55.64 -2.35 -24.00
CA LYS A 270 56.04 -2.79 -25.34
C LYS A 270 57.47 -2.39 -25.68
N TYR A 271 57.89 -1.21 -25.24
CA TYR A 271 59.26 -0.75 -25.38
C TYR A 271 60.25 -1.65 -24.63
N SER A 272 59.94 -2.03 -23.39
CA SER A 272 60.79 -2.97 -22.62
C SER A 272 60.87 -4.37 -23.25
N GLU A 273 59.77 -4.88 -23.81
CA GLU A 273 59.73 -6.17 -24.51
C GLU A 273 60.59 -6.13 -25.79
N LEU A 274 60.52 -5.04 -26.55
CA LEU A 274 61.33 -4.84 -27.74
C LEU A 274 62.82 -4.74 -27.40
N LEU A 275 63.19 -4.08 -26.29
CA LEU A 275 64.58 -4.03 -25.84
C LEU A 275 65.10 -5.43 -25.48
N LEU A 276 64.34 -6.21 -24.71
CA LEU A 276 64.69 -7.60 -24.37
C LEU A 276 64.82 -8.46 -25.63
N THR A 277 63.88 -8.34 -26.57
CA THR A 277 63.91 -9.09 -27.83
C THR A 277 65.13 -8.72 -28.67
N ARG A 278 65.45 -7.42 -28.76
CA ARG A 278 66.64 -6.94 -29.47
C ARG A 278 67.92 -7.49 -28.85
N GLU A 279 68.00 -7.54 -27.52
CA GLU A 279 69.17 -8.08 -26.83
C GLU A 279 69.32 -9.59 -27.03
N GLN A 280 68.22 -10.34 -26.97
CA GLN A 280 68.21 -11.77 -27.30
C GLN A 280 68.62 -12.03 -28.75
N GLN A 281 68.10 -11.26 -29.70
CA GLN A 281 68.47 -11.36 -31.12
C GLN A 281 69.95 -11.04 -31.34
N LYS A 282 70.47 -10.01 -30.65
CA LYS A 282 71.90 -9.68 -30.69
C LYS A 282 72.75 -10.84 -30.18
N LYS A 283 72.42 -11.43 -29.03
CA LYS A 283 73.12 -12.62 -28.50
C LYS A 283 73.04 -13.82 -29.45
N MET A 284 71.87 -14.08 -30.04
CA MET A 284 71.70 -15.15 -31.03
C MET A 284 72.54 -14.90 -32.29
N TRP A 285 72.60 -13.65 -32.76
CA TRP A 285 73.43 -13.27 -33.91
C TRP A 285 74.91 -13.44 -33.60
N GLU A 286 75.38 -12.96 -32.44
CA GLU A 286 76.76 -13.15 -31.97
C GLU A 286 77.10 -14.64 -31.84
N GLY A 287 76.18 -15.45 -31.31
CA GLY A 287 76.33 -16.91 -31.22
C GLY A 287 76.44 -17.58 -32.60
N LYS A 288 75.57 -17.20 -33.56
CA LYS A 288 75.65 -17.70 -34.95
C LYS A 288 76.94 -17.25 -35.64
N GLN A 289 77.40 -16.02 -35.39
CA GLN A 289 78.65 -15.50 -35.93
C GLN A 289 79.86 -16.27 -35.39
N ALA A 290 79.88 -16.57 -34.08
CA ALA A 290 80.89 -17.43 -33.48
C ALA A 290 80.85 -18.86 -34.06
N GLN A 291 79.65 -19.40 -34.31
CA GLN A 291 79.48 -20.72 -34.93
C GLN A 291 79.98 -20.75 -36.37
N LEU A 292 79.75 -19.69 -37.17
CA LEU A 292 80.33 -19.53 -38.51
C LEU A 292 81.87 -19.48 -38.49
N GLN A 293 82.47 -18.96 -37.42
CA GLN A 293 83.93 -18.91 -37.26
C GLN A 293 84.53 -20.16 -36.61
N SER A 294 83.70 -21.09 -36.13
CA SER A 294 84.14 -22.35 -35.52
C SER A 294 84.86 -23.23 -36.52
N ASP A 295 85.83 -24.00 -36.03
CA ASP A 295 86.62 -24.90 -36.89
C ASP A 295 85.76 -26.03 -37.48
N GLU A 296 84.69 -26.44 -36.79
CA GLU A 296 83.75 -27.43 -37.29
C GLU A 296 82.95 -26.90 -38.50
N PHE A 297 82.54 -25.62 -38.49
CA PHE A 297 81.87 -25.00 -39.64
C PHE A 297 82.83 -24.83 -40.82
N LYS A 298 84.07 -24.39 -40.57
CA LYS A 298 85.09 -24.27 -41.62
C LYS A 298 85.41 -25.61 -42.29
N GLN A 299 85.47 -26.70 -41.51
CA GLN A 299 85.64 -28.05 -42.06
C GLN A 299 84.45 -28.47 -42.94
N LYS A 300 83.21 -28.20 -42.49
CA LYS A 300 82.00 -28.46 -43.29
C LYS A 300 81.93 -27.59 -44.55
N GLU A 301 82.35 -26.33 -44.47
CA GLU A 301 82.45 -25.43 -45.64
C GLU A 301 83.49 -25.94 -46.65
N LEU A 302 84.63 -26.44 -46.17
CA LEU A 302 85.66 -27.06 -47.02
C LEU A 302 85.09 -28.29 -47.74
N LEU A 303 84.37 -29.15 -47.01
CA LEU A 303 83.74 -30.35 -47.55
C LEU A 303 82.66 -30.02 -48.59
N ILE A 304 81.89 -28.94 -48.40
CA ILE A 304 80.94 -28.43 -49.40
C ILE A 304 81.69 -27.87 -50.62
N LYS A 305 82.82 -27.19 -50.44
CA LYS A 305 83.67 -26.72 -51.56
C LYS A 305 84.23 -27.89 -52.37
N GLU A 306 84.70 -28.95 -51.73
CA GLU A 306 85.16 -30.18 -52.39
C GLU A 306 84.01 -30.92 -53.09
N TRP A 307 82.82 -30.98 -52.49
CA TRP A 307 81.62 -31.51 -53.13
C TRP A 307 81.22 -30.72 -54.38
N ASN A 308 81.30 -29.38 -54.31
CA ASN A 308 81.00 -28.54 -55.47
C ASN A 308 82.10 -28.64 -56.54
N ALA A 309 83.36 -28.80 -56.18
CA ALA A 309 84.45 -29.04 -57.13
C ALA A 309 84.27 -30.36 -57.92
N THR A 310 83.58 -31.35 -57.34
CA THR A 310 83.22 -32.61 -58.02
C THR A 310 81.88 -32.55 -58.76
N ALA A 311 81.26 -31.36 -58.91
CA ALA A 311 80.00 -31.20 -59.65
C ALA A 311 80.13 -31.56 -61.14
N ASP A 312 81.20 -31.13 -61.80
CA ASP A 312 81.42 -31.41 -63.23
C ASP A 312 81.64 -32.90 -63.50
N ALA A 313 82.42 -33.57 -62.65
CA ALA A 313 82.64 -35.01 -62.75
C ALA A 313 81.34 -35.81 -62.57
N ARG A 314 80.45 -35.37 -61.67
CA ARG A 314 79.13 -35.98 -61.46
C ARG A 314 78.17 -35.69 -62.60
N ASN A 315 78.22 -34.49 -63.17
CA ASN A 315 77.49 -34.14 -64.38
C ASN A 315 77.97 -34.96 -65.58
N TRP A 316 79.26 -35.20 -65.74
CA TRP A 316 79.77 -36.10 -66.78
C TRP A 316 79.26 -37.54 -66.58
N LEU A 317 79.24 -38.04 -65.36
CA LEU A 317 78.72 -39.37 -65.04
C LEU A 317 77.21 -39.48 -65.33
N SER A 318 76.42 -38.46 -64.99
CA SER A 318 74.98 -38.43 -65.28
C SER A 318 74.71 -38.31 -66.78
N THR A 319 75.48 -37.47 -67.48
CA THR A 319 75.39 -37.28 -68.95
C THR A 319 75.76 -38.56 -69.69
N LEU A 320 76.80 -39.28 -69.24
CA LEU A 320 77.19 -40.58 -69.80
C LEU A 320 76.05 -41.61 -69.68
N LYS A 321 75.41 -41.66 -68.51
CA LYS A 321 74.26 -42.55 -68.26
C LYS A 321 73.06 -42.19 -69.15
N GLN A 322 72.81 -40.90 -69.35
CA GLN A 322 71.74 -40.40 -70.22
C GLN A 322 72.01 -40.71 -71.70
N GLN A 323 73.26 -40.54 -72.18
CA GLN A 323 73.63 -40.90 -73.55
C GLN A 323 73.51 -42.41 -73.82
N GLN A 324 73.85 -43.25 -72.85
CA GLN A 324 73.71 -44.70 -72.98
C GLN A 324 72.23 -45.11 -73.12
N GLN A 325 71.33 -44.45 -72.40
CA GLN A 325 69.88 -44.66 -72.51
C GLN A 325 69.32 -44.16 -73.84
N GLN A 326 69.82 -43.02 -74.34
CA GLN A 326 69.44 -42.48 -75.65
C GLN A 326 69.86 -43.42 -76.80
N GLN A 327 71.04 -44.03 -76.73
CA GLN A 327 71.46 -45.01 -77.73
C GLN A 327 70.54 -46.24 -77.79
N GLN A 328 70.09 -46.75 -76.64
CA GLN A 328 69.15 -47.87 -76.61
C GLN A 328 67.81 -47.50 -77.25
N GLN A 329 67.30 -46.29 -77.00
CA GLN A 329 66.06 -45.79 -77.62
C GLN A 329 66.20 -45.61 -79.14
N ASN A 330 67.31 -45.02 -79.60
CA ASN A 330 67.59 -44.86 -81.03
C ASN A 330 67.71 -46.23 -81.73
N HIS A 331 68.30 -47.22 -81.08
CA HIS A 331 68.39 -48.58 -81.62
C HIS A 331 67.01 -49.23 -81.75
N ALA A 332 66.13 -49.05 -80.75
CA ALA A 332 64.74 -49.51 -80.82
C ALA A 332 63.94 -48.82 -81.94
N GLN A 333 64.09 -47.50 -82.10
CA GLN A 333 63.45 -46.74 -83.18
C GLN A 333 63.94 -47.16 -84.57
N ALA A 334 65.24 -47.39 -84.74
CA ALA A 334 65.79 -47.91 -86.00
C ALA A 334 65.23 -49.30 -86.34
N GLY A 335 64.99 -50.14 -85.32
CA GLY A 335 64.28 -51.42 -85.48
C GLY A 335 62.84 -51.24 -85.99
N MET A 336 62.08 -50.29 -85.43
CA MET A 336 60.71 -50.00 -85.88
C MET A 336 60.66 -49.43 -87.30
N LEU A 337 61.59 -48.54 -87.65
CA LEU A 337 61.72 -47.98 -89.01
C LEU A 337 62.08 -49.04 -90.05
N ARG A 338 62.91 -50.02 -89.70
CA ARG A 338 63.16 -51.18 -90.59
C ARG A 338 61.91 -52.02 -90.82
N ALA A 339 61.11 -52.25 -89.77
CA ALA A 339 59.85 -52.98 -89.90
C ALA A 339 58.82 -52.21 -90.74
N SER A 340 58.75 -50.87 -90.62
CA SER A 340 57.87 -50.04 -91.44
C SER A 340 58.31 -50.00 -92.91
N PHE A 341 59.62 -49.94 -93.17
CA PHE A 341 60.16 -50.00 -94.53
C PHE A 341 59.84 -51.33 -95.22
N ALA A 342 60.00 -52.47 -94.52
CA ALA A 342 59.61 -53.78 -95.06
C ALA A 342 58.12 -53.85 -95.40
N ARG A 343 57.26 -53.22 -94.59
CA ARG A 343 55.81 -53.13 -94.83
C ARG A 343 55.48 -52.24 -96.04
N LEU A 344 56.18 -51.12 -96.20
CA LEU A 344 56.00 -50.20 -97.33
C LEU A 344 56.54 -50.79 -98.64
N ASP A 345 57.66 -51.52 -98.63
CA ASP A 345 58.18 -52.23 -99.81
C ASP A 345 57.21 -53.32 -100.29
N GLY A 346 56.61 -54.07 -99.35
CA GLY A 346 55.53 -55.01 -99.66
C GLY A 346 54.30 -54.32 -100.28
N GLY A 347 53.92 -53.16 -99.75
CA GLY A 347 52.83 -52.35 -100.31
C GLY A 347 53.13 -51.78 -101.70
N SER A 348 54.37 -51.36 -101.96
CA SER A 348 54.83 -50.87 -103.27
C SER A 348 54.78 -51.97 -104.34
N LYS A 349 55.21 -53.19 -104.01
CA LYS A 349 55.11 -54.36 -104.91
C LYS A 349 53.65 -54.71 -105.23
N TRP A 350 52.75 -54.61 -104.26
CA TRP A 350 51.31 -54.80 -104.49
C TRP A 350 50.72 -53.73 -105.42
N LEU A 351 51.07 -52.46 -105.21
CA LEU A 351 50.64 -51.33 -106.07
C LEU A 351 51.10 -51.49 -107.52
N CYS A 352 52.34 -51.94 -107.76
CA CYS A 352 52.83 -52.22 -109.11
C CYS A 352 52.06 -53.37 -109.78
N GLY A 353 51.65 -54.39 -109.03
CA GLY A 353 50.77 -55.45 -109.54
C GLY A 353 49.37 -54.94 -109.88
N PHE A 354 48.81 -54.10 -109.00
CA PHE A 354 47.49 -53.51 -109.17
C PHE A 354 47.42 -52.54 -110.36
N LEU A 355 48.44 -51.71 -110.57
CA LEU A 355 48.53 -50.81 -111.72
C LEU A 355 48.54 -51.59 -113.05
N LYS A 356 49.26 -52.71 -113.10
CA LYS A 356 49.28 -53.61 -114.27
C LYS A 356 47.89 -54.19 -114.58
N GLU A 357 47.14 -54.54 -113.53
CA GLU A 357 45.76 -55.03 -113.66
C GLU A 357 44.79 -53.94 -114.15
N GLN A 358 45.03 -52.68 -113.77
CA GLN A 358 44.24 -51.55 -114.26
C GLN A 358 44.59 -51.17 -115.70
N GLU A 359 45.87 -51.24 -116.09
CA GLU A 359 46.27 -51.08 -117.50
C GLU A 359 45.64 -52.15 -118.39
N ASP A 360 45.60 -53.42 -117.95
CA ASP A 360 44.91 -54.49 -118.68
C ASP A 360 43.39 -54.24 -118.82
N LYS A 361 42.76 -53.64 -117.80
CA LYS A 361 41.34 -53.24 -117.86
C LYS A 361 41.14 -52.06 -118.82
N LEU A 362 42.05 -51.09 -118.81
CA LEU A 362 42.01 -49.93 -119.70
C LEU A 362 42.18 -50.35 -121.16
N HIS A 363 43.12 -51.25 -121.46
CA HIS A 363 43.28 -51.81 -122.80
C HIS A 363 42.06 -52.60 -123.28
N ARG A 364 41.35 -53.31 -122.38
CA ARG A 364 40.07 -53.94 -122.73
C ARG A 364 38.98 -52.90 -123.05
N ALA A 365 38.93 -51.79 -122.31
CA ALA A 365 37.99 -50.70 -122.56
C ALA A 365 38.30 -49.93 -123.87
N GLU A 366 39.58 -49.72 -124.18
CA GLU A 366 40.02 -49.10 -125.44
C GLU A 366 39.70 -49.97 -126.66
N LYS A 367 39.87 -51.29 -126.53
CA LYS A 367 39.49 -52.25 -127.57
C LYS A 367 37.97 -52.26 -127.82
N TYR A 368 37.18 -52.13 -126.76
CA TYR A 368 35.72 -51.96 -126.83
C TYR A 368 35.32 -50.64 -127.53
N LEU A 369 36.04 -49.55 -127.24
CA LEU A 369 35.83 -48.25 -127.90
C LEU A 369 36.20 -48.26 -129.39
N GLN A 370 37.23 -49.00 -129.80
CA GLN A 370 37.60 -49.13 -131.21
C GLN A 370 36.61 -49.96 -132.05
N GLU A 371 36.03 -51.03 -131.49
CA GLU A 371 35.03 -51.85 -132.20
C GLU A 371 33.68 -51.11 -132.41
N HIS A 372 33.36 -50.12 -131.58
CA HIS A 372 32.12 -49.35 -131.66
C HIS A 372 32.28 -47.93 -132.24
N SER A 373 33.51 -47.51 -132.55
CA SER A 373 33.83 -46.22 -133.20
C SER A 373 33.14 -45.99 -134.56
N PRO A 374 32.87 -46.99 -135.43
CA PRO A 374 32.20 -46.77 -136.73
C PRO A 374 30.69 -46.45 -136.65
N LEU A 375 30.05 -46.56 -135.48
CA LEU A 375 28.63 -46.26 -135.26
C LEU A 375 28.38 -44.84 -134.72
N LEU A 376 29.43 -44.10 -134.33
CA LEU A 376 29.30 -42.73 -133.83
C LEU A 376 28.81 -41.68 -134.85
N PRO A 377 28.97 -41.82 -136.19
CA PRO A 377 28.40 -40.85 -137.14
C PRO A 377 26.87 -40.93 -137.28
N MET A 378 26.18 -41.82 -136.57
CA MET A 378 24.71 -41.87 -136.56
C MET A 378 24.07 -40.96 -135.49
N PHE A 379 24.85 -40.45 -134.53
CA PHE A 379 24.31 -39.65 -133.40
C PHE A 379 24.59 -38.14 -133.50
N GLU A 380 25.38 -37.67 -134.48
CA GLU A 380 25.56 -36.22 -134.74
C GLU A 380 24.44 -35.59 -135.59
N GLN A 381 23.34 -36.31 -135.84
CA GLN A 381 22.10 -35.76 -136.44
C GLN A 381 20.86 -35.84 -135.52
N SER A 382 21.03 -35.86 -134.20
CA SER A 382 19.96 -35.45 -133.29
C SER A 382 20.48 -34.68 -132.07
N GLN A 383 20.52 -33.36 -132.28
CA GLN A 383 20.71 -32.25 -131.33
C GLN A 383 22.14 -31.91 -130.88
#